data_AF-A0A923MKU8-F1
#
_entry.id   AF-A0A923MKU8-F1
#
_cell.length_a   1.000
_cell.length_b   1.000
_cell.length_c   1.000
_cell.angle_alpha   90.00
_cell.angle_beta   90.00
_cell.angle_gamma   90.00
#
_symmetry.space_group_name_H-M   'P 1'
#
loop_
_entity.id
_entity.type
_entity.pdbx_description
1 polymer ?
#
loop_
_entity_poly.entity_id
_entity_poly.type
_entity_poly.pdbx_seq_one_letter_code
_entity_poly.pdbx_strand_id
1 'polypeptide(L)'
;MLINEGGLIRAIKRAYKAGGYTVLNTGNDVAIYTDHWFAMANRALLPRKVLATIVEHMGMIPERDMPTSIIKDTEPQLVLRETAADDMDHWRGGDRGEEVTMVPVIMQGFQIYQPPGGGACWGVPLYLVDMIERDPAEHIGADVIDKDRLLWEADGEAVVINAVRKACSGWAKEWERAVWNALEGVDLHKEEAGR
;
A
#
# COMPACT_ATOMS: atom_id res chain seq x y z
N MET A 1 -14.61 -3.81 5.77
CA MET A 1 -13.27 -3.85 6.40
C MET A 1 -12.26 -4.16 5.32
N LEU A 2 -11.42 -3.18 5.04
CA LEU A 2 -10.39 -3.18 4.03
C LEU A 2 -9.06 -3.69 4.58
N ILE A 3 -8.70 -3.32 5.81
CA ILE A 3 -7.37 -3.61 6.37
C ILE A 3 -7.33 -5.00 7.02
N ASN A 4 -6.38 -5.82 6.58
CA ASN A 4 -6.07 -7.09 7.22
C ASN A 4 -5.11 -6.90 8.40
N GLU A 5 -5.56 -7.23 9.62
CA GLU A 5 -4.76 -7.08 10.85
C GLU A 5 -3.40 -7.78 10.75
N GLY A 6 -3.38 -9.02 10.25
CA GLY A 6 -2.16 -9.83 10.18
C GLY A 6 -1.16 -9.29 9.16
N GLY A 7 -1.63 -8.86 8.01
CA GLY A 7 -0.80 -8.25 6.97
C GLY A 7 -0.21 -6.92 7.39
N LEU A 8 -1.04 -6.02 7.97
CA LEU A 8 -0.56 -4.73 8.45
C LEU A 8 0.49 -4.89 9.56
N ILE A 9 0.31 -5.82 10.50
CA ILE A 9 1.32 -6.12 11.52
C ILE A 9 2.64 -6.58 10.89
N ARG A 10 2.59 -7.46 9.87
CA ARG A 10 3.81 -7.91 9.16
C ARG A 10 4.48 -6.76 8.44
N ALA A 11 3.72 -5.88 7.78
CA ALA A 11 4.24 -4.69 7.11
C ALA A 11 4.92 -3.73 8.10
N ILE A 12 4.28 -3.43 9.24
CA ILE A 12 4.85 -2.58 10.30
C ILE A 12 6.13 -3.20 10.88
N LYS A 13 6.13 -4.50 11.19
CA LYS A 13 7.32 -5.19 11.72
C LYS A 13 8.48 -5.22 10.73
N ARG A 14 8.18 -5.31 9.42
CA ARG A 14 9.18 -5.22 8.37
C ARG A 14 9.73 -3.79 8.26
N ALA A 15 8.85 -2.80 8.26
CA ALA A 15 9.20 -1.38 8.21
C ALA A 15 10.11 -1.01 9.39
N TYR A 16 9.72 -1.36 10.61
CA TYR A 16 10.49 -1.14 11.85
C TYR A 16 11.94 -1.62 11.75
N LYS A 17 12.17 -2.81 11.17
CA LYS A 17 13.50 -3.41 11.02
C LYS A 17 14.32 -2.84 9.85
N ALA A 18 13.68 -2.17 8.91
CA ALA A 18 14.31 -1.69 7.68
C ALA A 18 14.62 -0.18 7.76
N GLY A 19 13.63 0.66 7.45
CA GLY A 19 13.75 2.12 7.43
C GLY A 19 12.85 2.86 8.42
N GLY A 20 12.11 2.13 9.24
CA GLY A 20 11.08 2.66 10.12
C GLY A 20 9.75 2.94 9.43
N TYR A 21 8.84 3.52 10.20
CA TYR A 21 7.52 3.99 9.76
C TYR A 21 7.09 5.19 10.61
N THR A 22 6.20 6.01 10.08
CA THR A 22 5.57 7.11 10.82
C THR A 22 4.16 6.69 11.23
N VAL A 23 3.77 7.06 12.44
CA VAL A 23 2.38 6.97 12.92
C VAL A 23 1.86 8.37 13.22
N LEU A 24 0.64 8.66 12.78
CA LEU A 24 -0.08 9.90 13.06
C LEU A 24 -1.48 9.57 13.56
N ASN A 25 -1.78 10.04 14.77
CA ASN A 25 -3.11 9.98 15.35
C ASN A 25 -3.75 11.37 15.28
N THR A 26 -4.74 11.56 14.40
CA THR A 26 -5.49 12.83 14.26
C THR A 26 -6.60 12.97 15.31
N GLY A 27 -6.78 11.95 16.15
CA GLY A 27 -7.88 11.81 17.10
C GLY A 27 -9.03 10.96 16.54
N ASN A 28 -9.41 11.20 15.28
CA ASN A 28 -10.44 10.41 14.59
C ASN A 28 -9.85 9.22 13.84
N ASP A 29 -8.70 9.43 13.20
CA ASP A 29 -8.05 8.44 12.36
C ASP A 29 -6.63 8.19 12.83
N VAL A 30 -6.12 7.00 12.53
CA VAL A 30 -4.73 6.63 12.72
C VAL A 30 -4.16 6.29 11.36
N ALA A 31 -3.19 7.09 10.91
CA ALA A 31 -2.40 6.85 9.71
C ALA A 31 -1.05 6.23 10.09
N ILE A 32 -0.61 5.27 9.31
CA ILE A 32 0.66 4.55 9.46
C ILE A 32 1.27 4.46 8.08
N TYR A 33 2.50 4.95 7.89
CA TYR A 33 3.10 4.99 6.57
C TYR A 33 4.62 4.86 6.58
N THR A 34 5.14 4.52 5.41
CA THR A 34 6.56 4.39 5.07
C THR A 34 6.79 5.11 3.74
N ASP A 35 7.97 4.99 3.14
CA ASP A 35 8.23 5.46 1.77
C ASP A 35 7.58 4.59 0.68
N HIS A 36 6.89 3.50 1.04
CA HIS A 36 6.42 2.49 0.08
C HIS A 36 4.94 2.16 0.20
N TRP A 37 4.33 2.44 1.34
CA TRP A 37 2.93 2.17 1.59
C TRP A 37 2.40 3.06 2.71
N PHE A 38 1.09 3.25 2.68
CA PHE A 38 0.30 4.00 3.65
C PHE A 38 -0.94 3.17 4.01
N ALA A 39 -1.31 3.19 5.28
CA ALA A 39 -2.56 2.64 5.77
C ALA A 39 -3.20 3.64 6.73
N MET A 40 -4.51 3.83 6.61
CA MET A 40 -5.29 4.67 7.50
C MET A 40 -6.57 3.95 7.86
N ALA A 41 -6.92 4.02 9.14
CA ALA A 41 -8.20 3.54 9.63
C ALA A 41 -8.78 4.55 10.61
N ASN A 42 -10.10 4.59 10.70
CA ASN A 42 -10.76 5.20 11.83
C ASN A 42 -10.21 4.58 13.13
N ARG A 43 -9.91 5.40 14.13
CA ARG A 43 -9.32 4.95 15.41
C ARG A 43 -10.18 3.90 16.11
N ALA A 44 -11.51 3.95 15.94
CA ALA A 44 -12.42 2.94 16.49
C ALA A 44 -12.38 1.60 15.74
N LEU A 45 -11.96 1.61 14.47
CA LEU A 45 -11.83 0.43 13.62
C LEU A 45 -10.41 -0.16 13.61
N LEU A 46 -9.39 0.63 14.00
CA LEU A 46 -8.00 0.18 14.02
C LEU A 46 -7.86 -1.12 14.84
N PRO A 47 -7.32 -2.20 14.24
CA PRO A 47 -7.15 -3.46 14.94
C PRO A 47 -6.28 -3.32 16.20
N ARG A 48 -6.74 -3.86 17.34
CA ARG A 48 -6.06 -3.67 18.64
C ARG A 48 -4.62 -4.19 18.62
N LYS A 49 -4.34 -5.26 17.88
CA LYS A 49 -2.97 -5.80 17.80
C LYS A 49 -2.04 -4.93 16.96
N VAL A 50 -2.58 -4.16 16.00
CA VAL A 50 -1.82 -3.14 15.27
C VAL A 50 -1.38 -2.05 16.25
N LEU A 51 -2.32 -1.50 17.04
CA LEU A 51 -1.98 -0.52 18.08
C LEU A 51 -0.95 -1.07 19.09
N ALA A 52 -1.14 -2.31 19.56
CA ALA A 52 -0.20 -2.94 20.48
C ALA A 52 1.20 -3.09 19.87
N THR A 53 1.29 -3.42 18.57
CA THR A 53 2.58 -3.50 17.85
C THR A 53 3.26 -2.14 17.77
N ILE A 54 2.50 -1.06 17.54
CA ILE A 54 3.05 0.30 17.53
C ILE A 54 3.56 0.69 18.90
N VAL A 55 2.79 0.42 19.96
CA VAL A 55 3.18 0.68 21.35
C VAL A 55 4.43 -0.13 21.73
N GLU A 56 4.54 -1.39 21.28
CA GLU A 56 5.72 -2.22 21.49
C GLU A 56 6.99 -1.61 20.85
N HIS A 57 6.86 -1.05 19.65
CA HIS A 57 7.99 -0.41 18.95
C HIS A 57 8.33 0.98 19.51
N MET A 58 7.33 1.77 19.88
CA MET A 58 7.48 3.17 20.33
C MET A 58 7.76 3.28 21.84
N GLY A 59 7.31 2.30 22.63
CA GLY A 59 7.36 2.34 24.09
C GLY A 59 6.22 3.15 24.75
N MET A 60 5.36 3.79 23.96
CA MET A 60 4.22 4.57 24.44
C MET A 60 3.08 4.59 23.43
N ILE A 61 1.91 5.07 23.87
CA ILE A 61 0.72 5.21 23.02
C ILE A 61 0.91 6.45 22.12
N PRO A 62 0.67 6.35 20.79
CA PRO A 62 0.71 7.50 19.91
C PRO A 62 -0.25 8.61 20.36
N GLU A 63 0.32 9.75 20.72
CA GLU A 63 -0.43 10.91 21.18
C GLU A 63 -1.13 11.62 20.02
N ARG A 64 -2.24 12.30 20.35
CA ARG A 64 -3.01 13.05 19.36
C ARG A 64 -2.18 14.21 18.82
N ASP A 65 -2.19 14.37 17.50
CA ASP A 65 -1.48 15.43 16.78
C ASP A 65 0.03 15.46 17.09
N MET A 66 0.61 14.30 17.42
CA MET A 66 2.06 14.11 17.59
C MET A 66 2.56 13.03 16.62
N PRO A 67 2.65 13.34 15.32
CA PRO A 67 3.18 12.40 14.35
C PRO A 67 4.60 11.99 14.77
N THR A 68 4.85 10.69 14.79
CA THR A 68 6.08 10.13 15.34
C THR A 68 6.67 9.11 14.37
N SER A 69 7.95 9.29 14.04
CA SER A 69 8.75 8.33 13.28
C SER A 69 9.37 7.32 14.24
N ILE A 70 9.27 6.04 13.87
CA ILE A 70 9.68 4.90 14.69
C ILE A 70 10.62 4.01 13.87
N ILE A 71 11.88 3.93 14.29
CA ILE A 71 12.93 3.10 13.66
C ILE A 71 13.54 2.20 14.73
N LYS A 72 13.88 0.95 14.37
CA LYS A 72 14.48 0.00 15.30
C LYS A 72 15.78 0.50 15.89
N ASP A 73 15.94 0.26 17.20
CA ASP A 73 17.13 0.62 18.00
C ASP A 73 17.41 2.14 18.04
N THR A 74 16.38 2.96 17.79
CA THR A 74 16.45 4.43 17.90
C THR A 74 15.32 4.93 18.80
N GLU A 75 15.53 6.09 19.43
CA GLU A 75 14.44 6.75 20.14
C GLU A 75 13.41 7.29 19.12
N PRO A 76 12.10 7.11 19.35
CA PRO A 76 11.06 7.69 18.50
C PRO A 76 11.24 9.20 18.34
N GLN A 77 11.10 9.69 17.11
CA GLN A 77 11.33 11.09 16.77
C GLN A 77 10.03 11.76 16.37
N LEU A 78 9.77 12.95 16.90
CA LEU A 78 8.63 13.76 16.45
C LEU A 78 8.85 14.24 15.01
N VAL A 79 7.83 14.05 14.18
CA VAL A 79 7.76 14.61 12.83
C VAL A 79 6.99 15.93 12.92
N LEU A 80 7.41 16.92 12.13
CA LEU A 80 6.69 18.18 12.04
C LEU A 80 5.27 17.93 11.52
N ARG A 81 4.29 18.63 12.10
CA ARG A 81 2.88 18.44 11.74
C ARG A 81 2.62 18.80 10.29
N GLU A 82 3.26 19.85 9.77
CA GLU A 82 3.11 20.24 8.37
C GLU A 82 3.64 19.15 7.45
N THR A 83 4.81 18.58 7.76
CA THR A 83 5.39 17.47 6.99
C THR A 83 4.48 16.24 6.99
N ALA A 84 3.94 15.86 8.15
CA ALA A 84 3.04 14.71 8.22
C ALA A 84 1.71 14.95 7.48
N ALA A 85 1.23 16.20 7.45
CA ALA A 85 0.05 16.57 6.66
C ALA A 85 0.35 16.52 5.15
N ASP A 86 1.50 17.07 4.73
CA ASP A 86 1.95 17.01 3.33
C ASP A 86 2.12 15.55 2.87
N ASP A 87 2.68 14.68 3.73
CA ASP A 87 2.78 13.25 3.44
C ASP A 87 1.40 12.59 3.28
N MET A 88 0.44 12.89 4.18
CA MET A 88 -0.92 12.36 4.07
C MET A 88 -1.60 12.78 2.77
N ASP A 89 -1.46 14.06 2.42
CA ASP A 89 -2.01 14.61 1.18
C ASP A 89 -1.32 14.01 -0.05
N HIS A 90 -0.01 13.76 0.01
CA HIS A 90 0.72 13.07 -1.05
C HIS A 90 0.26 11.62 -1.25
N TRP A 91 0.08 10.86 -0.17
CA TRP A 91 -0.31 9.46 -0.24
C TRP A 91 -1.67 9.26 -0.89
N ARG A 92 -2.64 10.11 -0.57
CA ARG A 92 -4.04 9.96 -1.02
C ARG A 92 -4.44 10.92 -2.14
N GLY A 93 -3.67 11.98 -2.35
CA GLY A 93 -3.86 12.98 -3.40
C GLY A 93 -2.97 12.73 -4.61
N GLY A 94 -3.20 13.52 -5.66
CA GLY A 94 -2.55 13.37 -6.96
C GLY A 94 -3.56 13.17 -8.09
N ASP A 95 -3.06 13.03 -9.31
CA ASP A 95 -3.88 12.81 -10.50
C ASP A 95 -4.50 11.41 -10.45
N ARG A 96 -5.84 11.34 -10.50
CA ARG A 96 -6.58 10.09 -10.56
C ARG A 96 -6.59 9.55 -11.98
N GLY A 97 -6.03 8.35 -12.15
CA GLY A 97 -5.98 7.60 -13.40
C GLY A 97 -7.15 6.63 -13.53
N GLU A 98 -6.88 5.51 -14.18
CA GLU A 98 -7.84 4.41 -14.36
C GLU A 98 -7.99 3.60 -13.08
N GLU A 99 -9.16 2.96 -12.90
CA GLU A 99 -9.36 1.92 -11.89
C GLU A 99 -8.77 0.60 -12.40
N VAL A 100 -8.05 -0.11 -11.54
CA VAL A 100 -7.40 -1.39 -11.87
C VAL A 100 -7.87 -2.49 -10.92
N THR A 101 -8.02 -3.71 -11.44
CA THR A 101 -8.43 -4.89 -10.67
C THR A 101 -7.33 -5.93 -10.64
N MET A 102 -7.34 -6.76 -9.60
CA MET A 102 -6.40 -7.87 -9.47
C MET A 102 -6.61 -8.88 -10.61
N VAL A 103 -5.53 -9.23 -11.30
CA VAL A 103 -5.56 -10.30 -12.33
C VAL A 103 -5.02 -11.61 -11.76
N PRO A 104 -5.37 -12.78 -12.31
CA PRO A 104 -4.86 -14.08 -11.86
C PRO A 104 -3.39 -14.33 -12.27
N VAL A 105 -2.53 -13.30 -12.20
CA VAL A 105 -1.12 -13.35 -12.58
C VAL A 105 -0.26 -12.83 -11.45
N ILE A 106 0.66 -13.69 -11.00
CA ILE A 106 1.77 -13.30 -10.13
C ILE A 106 3.04 -13.34 -10.97
N MET A 107 3.74 -12.20 -11.04
CA MET A 107 4.97 -12.07 -11.80
C MET A 107 6.10 -11.65 -10.86
N GLN A 108 7.11 -12.52 -10.69
CA GLN A 108 8.32 -12.24 -9.91
C GLN A 108 8.06 -11.72 -8.47
N GLY A 109 7.04 -12.27 -7.80
CA GLY A 109 6.67 -11.85 -6.44
C GLY A 109 5.82 -10.58 -6.37
N PHE A 110 5.34 -10.10 -7.53
CA PHE A 110 4.35 -9.04 -7.62
C PHE A 110 3.00 -9.63 -8.04
N GLN A 111 1.96 -9.32 -7.28
CA GLN A 111 0.59 -9.46 -7.74
C GLN A 111 0.34 -8.39 -8.79
N ILE A 112 -0.15 -8.78 -9.97
CA ILE A 112 -0.44 -7.84 -11.05
C ILE A 112 -1.86 -7.31 -10.91
N TYR A 113 -2.00 -6.02 -11.22
CA TYR A 113 -3.24 -5.29 -11.38
C TYR A 113 -3.27 -4.68 -12.78
N GLN A 114 -4.43 -4.69 -13.40
CA GLN A 114 -4.65 -4.20 -14.76
C GLN A 114 -6.06 -3.60 -14.87
N PRO A 115 -6.30 -2.62 -15.78
CA PRO A 115 -7.66 -2.16 -16.05
C PRO A 115 -8.49 -3.30 -16.65
N PRO A 116 -9.80 -3.36 -16.35
CA PRO A 116 -10.69 -4.29 -17.03
C PRO A 116 -10.61 -4.12 -18.56
N GLY A 117 -10.35 -5.21 -19.28
CA GLY A 117 -10.17 -5.19 -20.74
C GLY A 117 -8.71 -5.09 -21.22
N GLY A 118 -7.74 -5.01 -20.30
CA GLY A 118 -6.32 -5.05 -20.60
C GLY A 118 -5.62 -3.70 -20.54
N GLY A 119 -4.34 -3.68 -20.92
CA GLY A 119 -3.52 -2.46 -20.94
C GLY A 119 -2.43 -2.44 -19.87
N ALA A 120 -2.12 -1.25 -19.37
CA ALA A 120 -0.99 -1.04 -18.46
C ALA A 120 -1.05 -1.94 -17.22
N CYS A 121 0.12 -2.35 -16.73
CA CYS A 121 0.23 -3.27 -15.59
C CYS A 121 0.91 -2.59 -14.41
N TRP A 122 0.37 -2.85 -13.22
CA TRP A 122 0.91 -2.44 -11.93
C TRP A 122 1.20 -3.67 -11.09
N GLY A 123 2.42 -3.78 -10.57
CA GLY A 123 2.81 -4.88 -9.69
C GLY A 123 2.91 -4.43 -8.25
N VAL A 124 2.14 -5.06 -7.38
CA VAL A 124 2.19 -4.86 -5.92
C VAL A 124 2.96 -6.02 -5.30
N PRO A 125 4.00 -5.77 -4.47
CA PRO A 125 4.68 -6.84 -3.76
C PRO A 125 3.69 -7.68 -2.95
N LEU A 126 3.75 -9.02 -3.07
CA LEU A 126 2.78 -9.91 -2.41
C LEU A 126 2.64 -9.65 -0.91
N TYR A 127 3.74 -9.35 -0.23
CA TYR A 127 3.72 -9.07 1.21
C TYR A 127 3.01 -7.76 1.60
N LEU A 128 2.79 -6.85 0.65
CA LEU A 128 2.00 -5.63 0.84
C LEU A 128 0.54 -5.83 0.44
N VAL A 129 0.26 -6.69 -0.54
CA VAL A 129 -1.13 -7.11 -0.85
C VAL A 129 -1.79 -7.71 0.39
N ASP A 130 -1.04 -8.47 1.19
CA ASP A 130 -1.49 -9.05 2.46
C ASP A 130 -2.06 -8.01 3.44
N MET A 131 -1.73 -6.71 3.33
CA MET A 131 -2.30 -5.65 4.17
C MET A 131 -3.78 -5.40 3.92
N ILE A 132 -4.27 -5.85 2.77
CA ILE A 132 -5.66 -5.70 2.33
C ILE A 132 -6.37 -7.02 2.60
N GLU A 133 -7.60 -6.96 3.12
CA GLU A 133 -8.44 -8.15 3.25
C GLU A 133 -8.67 -8.79 1.89
N ARG A 134 -8.72 -10.12 1.87
CA ARG A 134 -8.70 -10.89 0.62
C ARG A 134 -9.83 -10.51 -0.33
N ASP A 135 -11.04 -10.39 0.19
CA ASP A 135 -12.23 -10.08 -0.60
C ASP A 135 -12.14 -8.68 -1.24
N PRO A 136 -11.83 -7.60 -0.49
CA PRO A 136 -11.46 -6.32 -1.09
C PRO A 136 -10.32 -6.38 -2.10
N ALA A 137 -9.24 -7.10 -1.82
CA ALA A 137 -8.11 -7.18 -2.73
C ALA A 137 -8.49 -7.84 -4.07
N GLU A 138 -9.31 -8.90 -4.04
CA GLU A 138 -9.71 -9.66 -5.23
C GLU A 138 -10.89 -9.03 -5.99
N HIS A 139 -11.74 -8.24 -5.32
CA HIS A 139 -13.03 -7.82 -5.88
C HIS A 139 -13.29 -6.31 -5.87
N ILE A 140 -12.47 -5.52 -5.16
CA ILE A 140 -12.55 -4.05 -5.21
C ILE A 140 -11.41 -3.52 -6.07
N GLY A 141 -11.75 -2.63 -6.99
CA GLY A 141 -10.78 -1.91 -7.81
C GLY A 141 -9.91 -0.98 -6.98
N ALA A 142 -8.67 -0.80 -7.42
CA ALA A 142 -7.77 0.21 -6.89
C ALA A 142 -7.72 1.40 -7.84
N ASP A 143 -7.80 2.62 -7.29
CA ASP A 143 -7.53 3.82 -8.06
C ASP A 143 -6.02 3.98 -8.29
N VAL A 144 -5.63 4.23 -9.54
CA VAL A 144 -4.26 4.65 -9.83
C VAL A 144 -4.09 6.14 -9.51
N ILE A 145 -3.08 6.47 -8.71
CA ILE A 145 -2.71 7.83 -8.35
C ILE A 145 -1.30 8.13 -8.88
N ASP A 146 -1.13 9.28 -9.54
CA ASP A 146 0.13 9.76 -10.12
C ASP A 146 0.88 8.72 -10.99
N LYS A 147 0.13 7.75 -11.51
CA LYS A 147 0.58 6.63 -12.37
C LYS A 147 1.27 5.47 -11.67
N ASP A 148 1.61 5.56 -10.38
CA ASP A 148 2.43 4.55 -9.70
C ASP A 148 1.95 4.16 -8.30
N ARG A 149 0.94 4.84 -7.75
CA ARG A 149 0.32 4.44 -6.48
C ARG A 149 -1.02 3.79 -6.74
N LEU A 150 -1.28 2.67 -6.08
CA LEU A 150 -2.60 2.05 -6.05
C LEU A 150 -3.25 2.34 -4.72
N LEU A 151 -4.45 2.92 -4.75
CA LEU A 151 -5.26 3.25 -3.59
C LEU A 151 -6.51 2.38 -3.54
N TRP A 152 -6.72 1.74 -2.40
CA TRP A 152 -8.00 1.14 -2.01
C TRP A 152 -8.61 1.98 -0.90
N GLU A 153 -9.89 2.34 -1.02
CA GLU A 153 -10.67 3.00 0.04
C GLU A 153 -12.01 2.29 0.23
N ALA A 154 -12.35 2.00 1.48
CA ALA A 154 -13.66 1.47 1.84
C ALA A 154 -13.94 1.74 3.32
N ASP A 155 -15.19 2.07 3.67
CA ASP A 155 -15.67 2.18 5.06
C ASP A 155 -14.82 3.09 5.99
N GLY A 156 -14.20 4.14 5.45
CA GLY A 156 -13.33 5.04 6.23
C GLY A 156 -11.92 4.48 6.51
N GLU A 157 -11.56 3.39 5.83
CA GLU A 157 -10.19 2.87 5.75
C GLU A 157 -9.59 3.17 4.38
N ALA A 158 -8.27 3.33 4.34
CA ALA A 158 -7.50 3.51 3.12
C ALA A 158 -6.21 2.71 3.19
N VAL A 159 -5.84 2.07 2.09
CA VAL A 159 -4.51 1.48 1.88
C VAL A 159 -3.96 2.01 0.57
N VAL A 160 -2.76 2.57 0.59
CA VAL A 160 -2.04 3.00 -0.61
C VAL A 160 -0.72 2.24 -0.68
N ILE A 161 -0.39 1.71 -1.85
CA ILE A 161 0.88 1.02 -2.08
C ILE A 161 1.54 1.58 -3.34
N ASN A 162 2.84 1.89 -3.24
CA ASN A 162 3.65 2.16 -4.42
C ASN A 162 3.78 0.89 -5.25
N ALA A 163 3.18 0.88 -6.42
CA ALA A 163 3.22 -0.21 -7.37
C ALA A 163 4.37 -0.03 -8.35
N VAL A 164 4.93 -1.16 -8.78
CA VAL A 164 5.99 -1.18 -9.77
C VAL A 164 5.38 -1.23 -11.16
N ARG A 165 5.93 -0.44 -12.08
CA ARG A 165 5.65 -0.53 -13.52
C ARG A 165 6.93 -0.85 -14.28
N LYS A 166 7.27 -2.13 -14.44
CA LYS A 166 8.55 -2.48 -15.10
C LYS A 166 8.55 -2.14 -16.58
N ALA A 167 7.40 -2.14 -17.26
CA ALA A 167 7.28 -1.75 -18.67
C ALA A 167 7.90 -0.38 -18.98
N CYS A 168 7.68 0.62 -18.10
CA CYS A 168 8.21 1.97 -18.23
C CYS A 168 9.36 2.30 -17.26
N SER A 169 9.90 1.31 -16.54
CA SER A 169 10.98 1.55 -15.58
C SER A 169 12.35 1.65 -16.27
N GLY A 170 13.06 2.75 -16.00
CA GLY A 170 14.44 2.95 -16.47
C GLY A 170 15.48 2.04 -15.82
N TRP A 171 15.14 1.39 -14.70
CA TRP A 171 16.04 0.53 -13.93
C TRP A 171 15.76 -0.98 -14.11
N ALA A 172 14.63 -1.33 -14.74
CA ALA A 172 14.29 -2.72 -15.01
C ALA A 172 15.23 -3.31 -16.08
N LYS A 173 15.63 -4.58 -15.90
CA LYS A 173 16.43 -5.28 -16.91
C LYS A 173 15.63 -5.40 -18.20
N GLU A 174 16.32 -5.41 -19.33
CA GLU A 174 15.68 -5.42 -20.65
C GLU A 174 14.64 -6.55 -20.81
N TRP A 175 14.98 -7.76 -20.34
CA TRP A 175 14.07 -8.90 -20.38
C TRP A 175 12.87 -8.75 -19.44
N GLU A 176 13.04 -8.08 -18.28
CA GLU A 176 11.90 -7.82 -17.37
C GLU A 176 10.92 -6.86 -18.03
N ARG A 177 11.42 -5.80 -18.67
CA ARG A 177 10.59 -4.87 -19.45
C ARG A 177 9.88 -5.60 -20.59
N ALA A 178 10.58 -6.47 -21.32
CA ALA A 178 10.00 -7.22 -22.42
C ALA A 178 8.83 -8.10 -21.95
N VAL A 179 8.98 -8.81 -20.82
CA VAL A 179 7.88 -9.61 -20.27
C VAL A 179 6.72 -8.72 -19.81
N TRP A 180 6.99 -7.60 -19.14
CA TRP A 180 5.92 -6.69 -18.72
C TRP A 180 5.20 -6.02 -19.89
N ASN A 181 5.91 -5.63 -20.94
CA ASN A 181 5.29 -5.15 -22.17
C ASN A 181 4.40 -6.22 -22.83
N ALA A 182 4.78 -7.50 -22.74
CA ALA A 182 3.95 -8.59 -23.24
C ALA A 182 2.67 -8.77 -22.40
N LEU A 183 2.77 -8.66 -21.08
CA LEU A 183 1.61 -8.65 -20.17
C LEU A 183 0.66 -7.50 -20.49
N GLU A 184 1.18 -6.31 -20.76
CA GLU A 184 0.37 -5.14 -21.13
C GLU A 184 -0.33 -5.28 -22.49
N GLY A 185 0.15 -6.18 -23.36
CA GLY A 185 -0.42 -6.45 -24.68
C GLY A 185 -1.63 -7.41 -24.68
N VAL A 186 -2.00 -7.96 -23.53
CA VAL A 186 -3.11 -8.90 -23.39
C VAL A 186 -4.06 -8.49 -22.26
N ASP A 187 -5.31 -8.92 -22.35
CA ASP A 187 -6.29 -8.80 -21.27
C ASP A 187 -6.14 -9.99 -20.32
N LEU A 188 -5.48 -9.76 -19.18
CA LEU A 188 -5.13 -10.80 -18.22
C LEU A 188 -6.33 -11.27 -17.39
N HIS A 189 -7.49 -10.60 -17.48
CA HIS A 189 -8.72 -11.03 -16.81
C HIS A 189 -9.41 -12.18 -17.53
N LYS A 190 -9.15 -12.35 -18.84
CA LYS A 190 -9.78 -13.40 -19.63
C LYS A 190 -9.17 -14.75 -19.29
N GLU A 191 -10.02 -15.68 -18.89
CA GLU A 191 -9.68 -17.09 -18.99
C GLU A 191 -9.45 -17.42 -20.46
N GLU A 192 -8.35 -18.14 -20.77
CA GLU A 192 -8.18 -18.67 -22.12
C GLU A 192 -9.42 -19.49 -22.47
N ALA A 193 -10.10 -19.14 -23.56
CA ALA A 193 -11.19 -19.95 -24.09
C ALA A 193 -10.61 -21.35 -24.32
N GLY A 194 -11.02 -22.31 -23.47
CA GLY A 194 -10.41 -23.62 -23.36
C GLY A 194 -10.16 -24.24 -24.73
N ARG A 195 -8.91 -24.69 -24.95
CA ARG A 195 -8.57 -25.61 -26.03
C ARG A 195 -8.92 -27.04 -25.65
#